data_AF-A0A4V5ZZQ2-F1
#
_entry.id   AF-A0A4V5ZZQ2-F1
#
_cell.length_a   1.000
_cell.length_b   1.000
_cell.length_c   1.000
_cell.angle_alpha   90.00
_cell.angle_beta   90.00
_cell.angle_gamma   90.00
#
_symmetry.space_group_name_H-M   'P 1'
#
loop_
_entity.id
_entity.type
_entity.pdbx_description
1 polymer ?
#
loop_
_entity_poly.entity_id
_entity_poly.type
_entity_poly.pdbx_seq_one_letter_code
_entity_poly.pdbx_strand_id
1 'polypeptide(L)'
;MVSGVWVMNQKKSFEAFYSAVRHTVPLSQESVRSWMRFEATATVTFPFIFYILVLSGCLVVTYTNVIAFSVTIFRTLQKSRQKMTPKTVLLHTRLTKALIYQALFPVFLLLLPLVTVFAAVICNMDARIAGPIMAMTITWQPVANALCIVAFVNPIHRFLLRSIGLGHLFSQKTIHLSLRPISHIGHFEVVASKTLRISGVS
;
A
#
# COMPACT_ATOMS: atom_id res chain seq x y z
N MET A 1 13.59 -27.96 6.76
CA MET A 1 14.18 -29.13 7.47
C MET A 1 14.18 -29.01 9.01
N VAL A 2 14.20 -27.81 9.61
CA VAL A 2 14.23 -27.65 11.09
C VAL A 2 12.94 -28.11 11.81
N SER A 3 11.78 -28.06 11.12
CA SER A 3 10.49 -28.46 11.71
C SER A 3 10.41 -29.96 12.05
N GLY A 4 11.07 -30.86 11.29
CA GLY A 4 10.97 -32.30 11.52
C GLY A 4 11.70 -32.79 12.77
N VAL A 5 12.82 -32.15 13.12
CA VAL A 5 13.62 -32.50 14.31
C VAL A 5 12.88 -32.11 15.60
N TRP A 6 12.20 -30.98 15.60
CA TRP A 6 11.35 -30.54 16.71
C TRP A 6 10.18 -31.50 16.95
N VAL A 7 9.55 -31.99 15.89
CA VAL A 7 8.41 -32.93 15.98
C VAL A 7 8.85 -34.30 16.52
N MET A 8 10.02 -34.81 16.11
CA MET A 8 10.52 -36.09 16.65
C MET A 8 10.90 -36.00 18.13
N ASN A 9 11.47 -34.89 18.57
CA ASN A 9 11.89 -34.74 19.97
C ASN A 9 10.69 -34.63 20.92
N GLN A 10 9.63 -33.95 20.49
CA GLN A 10 8.33 -33.90 21.17
C GLN A 10 7.73 -35.30 21.38
N LYS A 11 7.77 -36.15 20.34
CA LYS A 11 7.21 -37.50 20.42
C LYS A 11 7.92 -38.38 21.45
N LYS A 12 9.26 -38.30 21.56
CA LYS A 12 10.04 -39.06 22.55
C LYS A 12 9.79 -38.59 23.99
N SER A 13 9.78 -37.28 24.24
CA SER A 13 9.44 -36.75 25.56
C SER A 13 8.02 -37.11 25.96
N PHE A 14 7.09 -37.14 25.01
CA PHE A 14 5.71 -37.53 25.25
C PHE A 14 5.56 -38.99 25.70
N GLU A 15 6.21 -39.93 25.00
CA GLU A 15 6.20 -41.35 25.37
C GLU A 15 6.79 -41.59 26.77
N ALA A 16 7.90 -40.90 27.10
CA ALA A 16 8.52 -40.99 28.42
C ALA A 16 7.64 -40.44 29.55
N PHE A 17 6.98 -39.31 29.31
CA PHE A 17 6.04 -38.72 30.26
C PHE A 17 4.79 -39.60 30.44
N TYR A 18 4.22 -40.10 29.34
CA TYR A 18 3.06 -40.98 29.37
C TYR A 18 3.34 -42.27 30.14
N SER A 19 4.52 -42.86 29.94
CA SER A 19 5.00 -44.02 30.71
C SER A 19 5.07 -43.73 32.22
N ALA A 20 5.53 -42.54 32.62
CA ALA A 20 5.67 -42.18 34.03
C ALA A 20 4.31 -41.92 34.71
N VAL A 21 3.38 -41.26 34.00
CA VAL A 21 2.07 -40.85 34.55
C VAL A 21 1.07 -42.00 34.62
N ARG A 22 1.17 -43.00 33.73
CA ARG A 22 0.27 -44.16 33.71
C ARG A 22 0.25 -44.95 35.01
N HIS A 23 1.34 -44.93 35.76
CA HIS A 23 1.46 -45.68 37.02
C HIS A 23 0.91 -44.94 38.25
N THR A 24 0.69 -43.63 38.16
CA THR A 24 0.31 -42.81 39.33
C THR A 24 -1.17 -42.44 39.36
N VAL A 25 -1.86 -42.38 38.22
CA VAL A 25 -3.29 -42.02 38.19
C VAL A 25 -4.02 -42.81 37.10
N PRO A 26 -5.14 -43.49 37.41
CA PRO A 26 -6.00 -44.13 36.42
C PRO A 26 -6.83 -43.08 35.67
N LEU A 27 -6.16 -42.20 34.93
CA LEU A 27 -6.82 -41.24 34.06
C LEU A 27 -7.33 -41.96 32.81
N SER A 28 -8.61 -41.72 32.50
CA SER A 28 -9.19 -42.11 31.21
C SER A 28 -8.32 -41.60 30.07
N GLN A 29 -8.04 -42.47 29.10
CA GLN A 29 -7.21 -42.12 27.94
C GLN A 29 -7.80 -40.95 27.12
N GLU A 30 -9.12 -40.72 27.25
CA GLU A 30 -9.81 -39.60 26.63
C GLU A 30 -9.48 -38.27 27.31
N SER A 31 -9.39 -38.25 28.65
CA SER A 31 -9.02 -37.07 29.42
C SER A 31 -7.60 -36.60 29.10
N VAL A 32 -6.66 -37.55 28.93
CA VAL A 32 -5.28 -37.19 28.55
C VAL A 32 -5.23 -36.63 27.12
N ARG A 33 -6.00 -37.21 26.19
CA ARG A 33 -6.10 -36.71 24.81
C ARG A 33 -6.75 -35.33 24.74
N SER A 34 -7.78 -35.05 25.52
CA SER A 34 -8.43 -33.73 25.53
C SER A 34 -7.50 -32.67 26.12
N TRP A 35 -6.79 -32.98 27.21
CA TRP A 35 -5.81 -32.08 27.82
C TRP A 35 -4.67 -31.74 26.86
N MET A 36 -4.11 -32.73 26.16
CA MET A 36 -3.09 -32.50 25.14
C MET A 36 -3.57 -31.62 23.99
N ARG A 37 -4.80 -31.83 23.49
CA ARG A 37 -5.36 -30.97 22.43
C ARG A 37 -5.49 -29.54 22.90
N PHE A 38 -5.91 -29.33 24.15
CA PHE A 38 -6.02 -28.01 24.75
C PHE A 38 -4.66 -27.32 24.86
N GLU A 39 -3.65 -28.01 25.40
CA GLU A 39 -2.30 -27.46 25.59
C GLU A 39 -1.60 -27.17 24.24
N ALA A 40 -1.75 -28.06 23.25
CA ALA A 40 -1.27 -27.84 21.89
C ALA A 40 -1.95 -26.63 21.23
N THR A 41 -3.25 -26.44 21.46
CA THR A 41 -3.98 -25.28 20.91
C THR A 41 -3.55 -23.99 21.60
N ALA A 42 -3.40 -24.00 22.93
CA ALA A 42 -2.98 -22.85 23.71
C ALA A 42 -1.57 -22.37 23.32
N THR A 43 -0.61 -23.29 23.24
CA THR A 43 0.79 -22.98 22.90
C THR A 43 0.96 -22.36 21.52
N VAL A 44 0.09 -22.68 20.55
CA VAL A 44 0.11 -22.07 19.21
C VAL A 44 -0.69 -20.77 19.15
N THR A 45 -1.81 -20.68 19.88
CA THR A 45 -2.73 -19.54 19.79
C THR A 45 -2.16 -18.29 20.47
N PHE A 46 -1.52 -18.41 21.63
CA PHE A 46 -0.93 -17.27 22.34
C PHE A 46 0.12 -16.49 21.53
N PRO A 47 1.18 -17.11 20.95
CA PRO A 47 2.16 -16.37 20.16
C PRO A 47 1.54 -15.78 18.90
N PHE A 48 0.51 -16.42 18.32
CA PHE A 48 -0.19 -15.91 17.15
C PHE A 48 -0.99 -14.64 17.47
N ILE A 49 -1.75 -14.63 18.58
CA ILE A 49 -2.47 -13.44 19.05
C ILE A 49 -1.49 -12.31 19.37
N PHE A 50 -0.40 -12.61 20.09
CA PHE A 50 0.63 -11.64 20.40
C PHE A 50 1.24 -11.02 19.12
N TYR A 51 1.54 -11.86 18.13
CA TYR A 51 2.06 -11.41 16.83
C TYR A 51 1.07 -10.50 16.10
N ILE A 52 -0.23 -10.83 16.07
CA ILE A 52 -1.27 -9.97 15.49
C ILE A 52 -1.36 -8.63 16.22
N LEU A 53 -1.30 -8.63 17.56
CA LEU A 53 -1.33 -7.41 18.36
C LEU A 53 -0.14 -6.51 18.05
N VAL A 54 1.08 -7.07 18.02
CA VAL A 54 2.30 -6.33 17.66
C VAL A 54 2.21 -5.77 16.24
N LEU A 55 1.82 -6.59 15.26
CA LEU A 55 1.66 -6.13 13.88
C LEU A 55 0.61 -5.02 13.75
N SER A 56 -0.54 -5.16 14.42
CA SER A 56 -1.58 -4.13 14.39
C SER A 56 -1.09 -2.82 15.03
N GLY A 57 -0.33 -2.89 16.13
CA GLY A 57 0.31 -1.73 16.75
C GLY A 57 1.31 -1.05 15.81
N CYS A 58 2.20 -1.81 15.17
CA CYS A 58 3.15 -1.28 14.19
C CYS A 58 2.45 -0.61 13.01
N LEU A 59 1.33 -1.18 12.53
CA LEU A 59 0.52 -0.58 11.47
C LEU A 59 -0.04 0.77 11.90
N VAL A 60 -0.68 0.84 13.07
CA VAL A 60 -1.26 2.09 13.60
C VAL A 60 -0.19 3.18 13.71
N VAL A 61 0.97 2.87 14.29
CA VAL A 61 2.09 3.83 14.42
C VAL A 61 2.62 4.29 13.06
N THR A 62 2.73 3.38 12.10
CA THR A 62 3.20 3.75 10.75
C THR A 62 2.19 4.67 10.07
N TYR A 63 0.89 4.39 10.18
CA TYR A 63 -0.15 5.23 9.59
C TYR A 63 -0.26 6.60 10.22
N THR A 64 -0.17 6.71 11.56
CA THR A 64 -0.19 8.01 12.22
C THR A 64 0.99 8.88 11.77
N ASN A 65 2.18 8.29 11.62
CA ASN A 65 3.34 8.99 11.09
C ASN A 65 3.12 9.47 9.64
N VAL A 66 2.62 8.61 8.75
CA VAL A 66 2.34 8.98 7.35
C VAL A 66 1.34 10.14 7.26
N ILE A 67 0.28 10.11 8.06
CA ILE A 67 -0.73 11.18 8.11
C ILE A 67 -0.11 12.45 8.69
N ALA A 68 0.64 12.36 9.79
CA ALA A 68 1.30 13.50 10.41
C ALA A 68 2.29 14.18 9.45
N PHE A 69 3.10 13.40 8.73
CA PHE A 69 4.00 13.92 7.70
C PHE A 69 3.23 14.55 6.54
N SER A 70 2.15 13.93 6.06
CA SER A 70 1.31 14.48 4.98
C SER A 70 0.72 15.84 5.37
N VAL A 71 0.19 15.97 6.59
CA VAL A 71 -0.32 17.23 7.12
C VAL A 71 0.79 18.27 7.27
N THR A 72 1.96 17.87 7.76
CA THR A 72 3.12 18.75 7.92
C THR A 72 3.59 19.29 6.57
N ILE A 73 3.72 18.43 5.56
CA ILE A 73 4.08 18.82 4.19
C ILE A 73 3.05 19.80 3.63
N PHE A 74 1.75 19.51 3.79
CA PHE A 74 0.69 20.38 3.30
C PHE A 74 0.74 21.76 3.94
N ARG A 75 0.92 21.83 5.27
CA ARG A 75 1.05 23.10 6.00
C ARG A 75 2.29 23.89 5.57
N THR A 76 3.42 23.22 5.41
CA THR A 76 4.67 23.86 4.95
C THR A 76 4.52 24.39 3.52
N LEU A 77 3.84 23.66 2.65
CA LEU A 77 3.58 24.11 1.28
C LEU A 77 2.68 25.35 1.23
N GLN A 78 1.63 25.40 2.07
CA GLN A 78 0.75 26.57 2.17
C GLN A 78 1.52 27.82 2.63
N LYS A 79 2.42 27.69 3.62
CA LYS A 79 3.25 28.80 4.08
C LYS A 79 4.23 29.30 3.01
N SER A 80 4.82 28.39 2.25
CA SER A 80 5.80 28.72 1.21
C SER A 80 5.18 29.24 -0.10
N ARG A 81 3.85 29.14 -0.25
CA ARG A 81 3.13 29.54 -1.47
C ARG A 81 3.32 31.01 -1.84
N GLN A 82 3.47 31.90 -0.84
CA GLN A 82 3.62 33.34 -1.07
C GLN A 82 5.00 33.73 -1.66
N LYS A 83 6.02 32.88 -1.51
CA LYS A 83 7.39 33.16 -1.96
C LYS A 83 7.73 32.56 -3.33
N MET A 84 6.82 31.78 -3.93
CA MET A 84 7.09 30.99 -5.14
C MET A 84 6.33 31.50 -6.36
N THR A 85 6.97 31.41 -7.52
CA THR A 85 6.38 31.68 -8.83
C THR A 85 5.17 30.77 -9.08
N PRO A 86 4.08 31.24 -9.72
CA PRO A 86 2.85 30.46 -9.91
C PRO A 86 3.06 29.13 -10.64
N LYS A 87 4.04 29.04 -11.55
CA LYS A 87 4.40 27.79 -12.24
C LYS A 87 4.96 26.74 -11.28
N THR A 88 5.86 27.15 -10.39
CA THR A 88 6.49 26.28 -9.39
C THR A 88 5.48 25.80 -8.35
N VAL A 89 4.58 26.69 -7.90
CA VAL A 89 3.48 26.33 -6.97
C VAL A 89 2.59 25.23 -7.56
N LEU A 90 2.23 25.34 -8.84
CA LEU A 90 1.39 24.36 -9.51
C LEU A 90 2.09 23.01 -9.64
N LEU A 91 3.39 23.00 -9.98
CA LEU A 91 4.19 21.79 -10.05
C LEU A 91 4.30 21.11 -8.66
N HIS A 92 4.64 21.86 -7.62
CA HIS A 92 4.74 21.32 -6.26
C HIS A 92 3.39 20.81 -5.75
N THR A 93 2.29 21.51 -5.99
CA THR A 93 0.97 21.05 -5.56
C THR A 93 0.60 19.70 -6.19
N ARG A 94 0.93 19.50 -7.48
CA ARG A 94 0.71 18.23 -8.17
C ARG A 94 1.57 17.12 -7.62
N LEU A 95 2.87 17.39 -7.41
CA LEU A 95 3.80 16.42 -6.82
C LEU A 95 3.38 16.03 -5.40
N THR A 96 3.01 17.01 -4.56
CA THR A 96 2.54 16.76 -3.20
C THR A 96 1.26 15.94 -3.19
N LYS A 97 0.30 16.23 -4.09
CA LYS A 97 -0.89 15.38 -4.24
C LYS A 97 -0.51 13.96 -4.63
N ALA A 98 0.37 13.77 -5.62
CA ALA A 98 0.84 12.45 -6.04
C ALA A 98 1.44 11.66 -4.87
N LEU A 99 2.31 12.29 -4.08
CA LEU A 99 2.94 11.69 -2.90
C LEU A 99 1.91 11.30 -1.83
N ILE A 100 0.88 12.13 -1.60
CA ILE A 100 -0.20 11.80 -0.67
C ILE A 100 -0.98 10.57 -1.16
N TYR A 101 -1.35 10.53 -2.44
CA TYR A 101 -2.04 9.35 -3.00
C TYR A 101 -1.16 8.10 -2.95
N GLN A 102 0.12 8.23 -3.29
CA GLN A 102 1.10 7.15 -3.21
C GLN A 102 1.30 6.66 -1.77
N ALA A 103 1.19 7.54 -0.77
CA ALA A 103 1.28 7.16 0.64
C ALA A 103 -0.02 6.50 1.15
N LEU A 104 -1.18 6.91 0.61
CA LEU A 104 -2.47 6.32 0.94
C LEU A 104 -2.71 4.97 0.25
N PHE A 105 -2.15 4.74 -0.94
CA PHE A 105 -2.44 3.54 -1.71
C PHE A 105 -1.99 2.22 -1.03
N PRO A 106 -0.78 2.14 -0.43
CA PRO A 106 -0.37 0.99 0.37
C PRO A 106 -1.32 0.69 1.52
N VAL A 107 -2.03 1.70 2.07
CA VAL A 107 -3.04 1.50 3.11
C VAL A 107 -4.12 0.53 2.62
N PHE A 108 -4.67 0.81 1.44
CA PHE A 108 -5.73 0.02 0.85
C PHE A 108 -5.23 -1.36 0.43
N LEU A 109 -4.03 -1.44 -0.14
CA LEU A 109 -3.44 -2.72 -0.52
C LEU A 109 -3.05 -3.61 0.66
N LEU A 110 -2.67 -3.05 1.82
CA LEU A 110 -2.37 -3.82 3.03
C LEU A 110 -3.64 -4.31 3.74
N LEU A 111 -4.78 -3.65 3.53
CA LEU A 111 -6.05 -4.08 4.07
C LEU A 111 -6.54 -5.38 3.42
N LEU A 112 -6.29 -5.55 2.11
CA LEU A 112 -6.69 -6.75 1.36
C LEU A 112 -6.08 -8.06 1.90
N PRO A 113 -4.75 -8.25 2.06
CA PRO A 113 -4.19 -9.48 2.60
C PRO A 113 -4.65 -9.71 4.04
N LEU A 114 -4.83 -8.65 4.83
CA LEU A 114 -5.39 -8.77 6.19
C LEU A 114 -6.82 -9.33 6.16
N VAL A 115 -7.70 -8.77 5.34
CA VAL A 115 -9.06 -9.28 5.12
C VAL A 115 -9.03 -10.71 4.60
N THR A 116 -8.07 -11.04 3.73
CA THR A 116 -7.90 -12.40 3.19
C THR A 116 -7.54 -13.41 4.28
N VAL A 117 -6.66 -13.04 5.22
CA VAL A 117 -6.33 -13.87 6.39
C VAL A 117 -7.56 -14.06 7.28
N PHE A 118 -8.28 -12.99 7.59
CA PHE A 118 -9.50 -13.08 8.40
C PHE A 118 -10.58 -13.93 7.73
N ALA A 119 -10.82 -13.74 6.44
CA ALA A 119 -11.74 -14.55 5.66
C ALA A 119 -11.30 -16.02 5.63
N ALA A 120 -10.00 -16.29 5.46
CA ALA A 120 -9.48 -17.65 5.47
C ALA A 120 -9.70 -18.34 6.82
N VAL A 121 -9.53 -17.63 7.94
CA VAL A 121 -9.80 -18.18 9.29
C VAL A 121 -11.30 -18.43 9.48
N ILE A 122 -12.16 -17.47 9.14
CA ILE A 122 -13.62 -17.57 9.34
C ILE A 122 -14.23 -18.67 8.46
N CYS A 123 -13.80 -18.75 7.20
CA CYS A 123 -14.29 -19.72 6.23
C CYS A 123 -13.51 -21.06 6.28
N ASN A 124 -12.54 -21.19 7.19
CA ASN A 124 -11.66 -22.36 7.32
C ASN A 124 -11.02 -22.77 5.97
N MET A 125 -10.57 -21.77 5.20
CA MET A 125 -9.93 -21.97 3.91
C MET A 125 -8.53 -22.56 4.09
N ASP A 126 -8.17 -23.50 3.21
CA ASP A 126 -6.82 -24.06 3.17
C ASP A 126 -5.81 -22.95 2.81
N ALA A 127 -4.68 -22.95 3.53
CA ALA A 127 -3.55 -22.04 3.30
C ALA A 127 -3.03 -22.12 1.86
N ARG A 128 -3.24 -23.25 1.18
CA ARG A 128 -2.90 -23.45 -0.25
C ARG A 128 -3.60 -22.46 -1.18
N ILE A 129 -4.80 -21.99 -0.84
CA ILE A 129 -5.58 -21.05 -1.66
C ILE A 129 -5.37 -19.62 -1.18
N ALA A 130 -5.40 -19.40 0.14
CA ALA A 130 -5.25 -18.06 0.72
C ALA A 130 -3.83 -17.49 0.51
N GLY A 131 -2.80 -18.34 0.57
CA GLY A 131 -1.39 -17.95 0.40
C GLY A 131 -1.11 -17.22 -0.92
N PRO A 132 -1.43 -17.81 -2.08
CA PRO A 132 -1.26 -17.16 -3.38
C PRO A 132 -2.02 -15.85 -3.53
N ILE A 133 -3.25 -15.74 -3.00
CA ILE A 133 -4.05 -14.51 -3.07
C ILE A 133 -3.35 -13.37 -2.30
N MET A 134 -2.85 -13.66 -1.10
CA MET A 134 -2.04 -12.69 -0.34
C MET A 134 -0.77 -12.29 -1.09
N ALA A 135 -0.04 -13.27 -1.64
CA ALA A 135 1.19 -13.04 -2.38
C ALA A 135 0.93 -12.13 -3.60
N MET A 136 -0.10 -12.42 -4.39
CA MET A 136 -0.50 -11.60 -5.54
C MET A 136 -0.79 -10.15 -5.12
N THR A 137 -1.52 -9.97 -4.02
CA THR A 137 -1.87 -8.64 -3.53
C THR A 137 -0.64 -7.83 -3.12
N ILE A 138 0.33 -8.47 -2.45
CA ILE A 138 1.60 -7.82 -2.06
C ILE A 138 2.44 -7.49 -3.30
N THR A 139 2.49 -8.39 -4.28
CA THR A 139 3.25 -8.14 -5.53
C THR A 139 2.67 -7.01 -6.39
N TRP A 140 1.41 -6.63 -6.17
CA TRP A 140 0.78 -5.52 -6.89
C TRP A 140 1.23 -4.14 -6.40
N GLN A 141 1.81 -4.05 -5.21
CA GLN A 141 2.23 -2.80 -4.58
C GLN A 141 3.21 -1.94 -5.43
N PRO A 142 4.28 -2.50 -6.03
CA PRO A 142 5.15 -1.74 -6.94
C PRO A 142 4.42 -1.25 -8.20
N VAL A 143 3.52 -2.07 -8.76
CA VAL A 143 2.75 -1.72 -9.96
C VAL A 143 1.83 -0.54 -9.66
N ALA A 144 1.11 -0.59 -8.56
CA ALA A 144 0.25 0.51 -8.14
C ALA A 144 1.01 1.79 -7.86
N ASN A 145 2.19 1.70 -7.23
CA ASN A 145 3.06 2.84 -7.00
C ASN A 145 3.46 3.52 -8.33
N ALA A 146 3.89 2.72 -9.32
CA ALA A 146 4.21 3.21 -10.65
C ALA A 146 2.99 3.86 -11.33
N LEU A 147 1.80 3.25 -11.22
CA LEU A 147 0.55 3.79 -11.75
C LEU A 147 0.18 5.14 -11.13
N CYS A 148 0.33 5.31 -9.82
CA CYS A 148 0.09 6.60 -9.15
C CYS A 148 1.01 7.70 -9.73
N ILE A 149 2.30 7.42 -9.90
CA ILE A 149 3.24 8.39 -10.46
C ILE A 149 2.85 8.76 -11.89
N VAL A 150 2.55 7.77 -12.73
CA VAL A 150 2.12 7.98 -14.12
C VAL A 150 0.82 8.81 -14.19
N ALA A 151 -0.14 8.54 -13.31
CA ALA A 151 -1.43 9.23 -13.29
C ALA A 151 -1.33 10.70 -12.87
N PHE A 152 -0.45 11.04 -11.91
CA PHE A 152 -0.37 12.40 -11.38
C PHE A 152 0.72 13.28 -12.02
N VAL A 153 1.75 12.68 -12.61
CA VAL A 153 2.85 13.41 -13.26
C VAL A 153 2.52 13.62 -14.74
N ASN A 154 1.82 14.72 -15.02
CA ASN A 154 1.40 15.14 -16.37
C ASN A 154 2.44 14.98 -17.51
N PRO A 155 3.74 15.31 -17.36
CA PRO A 155 4.69 15.13 -18.46
C PRO A 155 4.90 13.66 -18.81
N ILE A 156 4.82 12.75 -17.83
CA ILE A 156 5.00 11.31 -18.04
C ILE A 156 3.81 10.74 -18.79
N HIS A 157 2.58 11.09 -18.42
CA HIS A 157 1.39 10.60 -19.14
C HIS A 157 1.40 11.03 -20.61
N ARG A 158 1.83 12.26 -20.91
CA ARG A 158 1.99 12.73 -22.31
C ARG A 158 3.07 11.98 -23.07
N PHE A 159 4.18 11.65 -22.41
CA PHE A 159 5.25 10.86 -23.01
C PHE A 159 4.81 9.41 -23.27
N LEU A 160 4.11 8.79 -22.31
CA LEU A 160 3.55 7.45 -22.43
C LEU A 160 2.50 7.36 -23.53
N LEU A 161 1.54 8.30 -23.56
CA LEU A 161 0.55 8.37 -24.64
C LEU A 161 1.18 8.57 -26.02
N ARG A 162 2.28 9.33 -26.10
CA ARG A 162 3.06 9.46 -27.35
C ARG A 162 3.76 8.16 -27.73
N SER A 163 4.36 7.47 -26.75
CA SER A 163 5.06 6.19 -26.97
C SER A 163 4.13 5.07 -27.41
N ILE A 164 2.87 5.10 -26.96
CA ILE A 164 1.82 4.13 -27.33
C ILE A 164 1.18 4.47 -28.71
N GLY A 165 1.58 5.58 -29.35
CA GLY A 165 1.01 5.99 -30.65
C GLY A 165 -0.35 6.69 -30.57
N LEU A 166 -0.94 6.80 -29.37
CA LEU A 166 -2.16 7.59 -29.11
C LEU A 166 -1.91 9.11 -29.05
N GLY A 167 -0.67 9.55 -29.28
CA GLY A 167 -0.28 10.97 -29.26
C GLY A 167 -1.08 11.85 -30.22
N HIS A 168 -1.62 11.26 -31.30
CA HIS A 168 -2.44 11.97 -32.27
C HIS A 168 -3.79 12.46 -31.69
N LEU A 169 -4.39 11.71 -30.76
CA LEU A 169 -5.69 12.06 -30.16
C LEU A 169 -5.64 13.23 -29.17
N PHE A 170 -4.47 13.50 -28.58
CA PHE A 170 -4.27 14.58 -27.60
C PHE A 170 -3.42 15.74 -28.13
N SER A 171 -3.12 15.76 -29.43
CA SER A 171 -2.46 16.87 -30.11
C SER A 171 -3.46 18.00 -30.42
N GLN A 172 -4.21 18.48 -29.41
CA GLN A 172 -5.05 19.66 -29.58
C GLN A 172 -4.74 20.75 -28.53
N LYS A 173 -4.42 21.92 -29.09
CA LYS A 173 -4.31 23.25 -28.48
C LYS A 173 -3.28 23.39 -27.36
N THR A 174 -2.00 23.28 -27.73
CA THR A 174 -1.00 24.14 -27.08
C THR A 174 -1.34 25.58 -27.49
N ILE A 175 -2.12 26.29 -26.66
CA ILE A 175 -2.26 27.74 -26.78
C ILE A 175 -0.87 28.30 -26.52
N HIS A 176 -0.18 28.68 -27.59
CA HIS A 176 1.03 29.48 -27.52
C HIS A 176 0.66 30.84 -26.91
N LEU A 177 0.68 30.91 -25.58
CA LEU A 177 0.72 32.18 -24.86
C LEU A 177 2.11 32.77 -25.10
N SER A 178 2.26 33.43 -26.25
CA SER A 178 3.39 34.28 -26.56
C SER A 178 3.30 35.51 -25.66
N LEU A 179 3.83 35.42 -24.44
CA LEU A 179 4.08 36.58 -23.59
C LEU A 179 5.19 37.42 -24.26
N ARG A 180 4.78 38.44 -25.02
CA ARG A 180 5.73 39.47 -25.46
C ARG A 180 6.17 40.27 -24.23
N PRO A 181 7.46 40.44 -23.97
CA PRO A 181 7.92 41.42 -22.99
C PRO A 181 7.61 42.81 -23.55
N ILE A 182 6.67 43.52 -22.93
CA ILE A 182 6.46 44.95 -23.15
C ILE A 182 7.54 45.65 -22.32
N SER A 183 8.53 46.21 -22.99
CA SER A 183 9.73 46.80 -22.36
C SER A 183 9.48 48.14 -21.68
N HIS A 184 8.25 48.66 -21.65
CA HIS A 184 7.98 49.93 -20.99
C HIS A 184 6.60 49.93 -20.34
N ILE A 185 6.58 50.28 -19.05
CA ILE A 185 5.42 50.68 -18.22
C ILE A 185 4.69 49.51 -17.55
N GLY A 186 4.71 49.54 -16.20
CA GLY A 186 4.24 48.50 -15.29
C GLY A 186 2.71 48.31 -15.25
N HIS A 187 2.11 47.87 -16.36
CA HIS A 187 0.75 47.33 -16.41
C HIS A 187 0.73 46.11 -17.34
N PHE A 188 0.41 44.94 -16.80
CA PHE A 188 0.21 43.72 -17.59
C PHE A 188 -1.24 43.69 -18.11
N GLU A 189 -1.41 43.97 -19.40
CA GLU A 189 -2.68 43.71 -20.08
C GLU A 189 -2.72 42.26 -20.57
N VAL A 190 -3.68 41.47 -20.09
CA VAL A 190 -3.90 40.09 -20.52
C VAL A 190 -4.72 40.11 -21.81
N VAL A 191 -4.05 40.24 -22.95
CA VAL A 191 -4.71 40.14 -24.26
C VAL A 191 -4.90 38.67 -24.61
N ALA A 192 -6.10 38.14 -24.34
CA ALA A 192 -6.50 36.80 -24.76
C ALA A 192 -6.86 36.80 -26.26
N SER A 193 -5.87 36.64 -27.14
CA SER A 193 -6.12 36.50 -28.58
C SER A 193 -6.61 35.08 -28.89
N LYS A 194 -7.91 34.95 -29.21
CA LYS A 194 -8.51 33.73 -29.78
C LYS A 194 -8.14 33.63 -31.26
N THR A 195 -6.96 33.10 -31.58
CA THR A 195 -6.66 32.71 -32.97
C THR A 195 -7.18 31.30 -33.22
N LEU A 196 -8.41 31.20 -33.72
CA LEU A 196 -9.02 29.97 -34.21
C LEU A 196 -8.46 29.66 -35.60
N ARG A 197 -7.39 28.86 -35.67
CA ARG A 197 -7.00 28.20 -36.93
C ARG A 197 -7.81 26.91 -37.07
N ILE A 198 -8.82 26.96 -37.93
CA ILE A 198 -9.48 25.76 -38.45
C ILE A 198 -8.56 25.23 -39.55
N SER A 199 -7.82 24.16 -39.25
CA SER A 199 -7.13 23.39 -40.28
C SER A 199 -8.18 22.49 -40.91
N GLY A 200 -8.70 22.89 -42.07
CA GLY A 200 -9.37 21.98 -42.98
C GLY A 200 -8.35 20.95 -43.46
N VAL A 201 -8.71 19.68 -43.36
CA VAL A 201 -7.96 18.56 -43.95
C VAL A 201 -8.81 18.08 -45.13
N SER A 202 -8.26 18.27 -46.32
CA SER A 202 -8.62 17.59 -47.56
C SER A 202 -8.05 16.18 -47.56
#